data_AF-A0A151A7R9-F1
#
_entry.id   AF-A0A151A7R9-F1
#
_cell.length_a   1.000
_cell.length_b   1.000
_cell.length_c   1.000
_cell.angle_alpha   90.00
_cell.angle_beta   90.00
_cell.angle_gamma   90.00
#
_symmetry.space_group_name_H-M   'P 1'
#
loop_
_entity.id
_entity.type
_entity.pdbx_description
1 polymer ?
#
loop_
_entity_poly.entity_id
_entity_poly.type
_entity_poly.pdbx_seq_one_letter_code
_entity_poly.pdbx_strand_id
1 'polypeptide(L)'
;MTMSRRTFLRTTGATGAATMAGTSGCLDLLLGSGAGGGIGSIDNAAGDVPTAINPENYTQYFNEVVDATTVGADPTGETPIDGVLNSYAQPGTLLVFPEGTYTIATPFRHTGGGNIGIIGQNATLRHANVDAIQGHTITSGEFRGSSIMFAIGRASSPHTGTLVLGGFTVDDREENHGMQLLRLYTTGLADIRNIRFIGRQDLGTRGPFRALTRADDALAIFANIDMRYGARHFAHTINDRGGGRSAASWSTSGFTIGSSMSGTMLLENVICGAFPDNGLYLKGGLPSNNVGRKILRNCTTANSNVANIRVNSGDDWVPHPLIDGEDGTPAEGYERTVVENCRVIIDQARDPVVFSTQRGIRLDDGNPLLRDTSVEIHQANGHGINVQASTNGATVERCRVDLYEPEIGIRVTGTNPELLENNVNLHGFTGGTVVSGVSAGRGVAVNRVTQSTTESQS
;
A
#
# COMPACT_ATOMS: atom_id res chain seq x y z
N MET A 1 9.78 23.66 16.47
CA MET A 1 9.25 23.15 17.76
C MET A 1 9.55 21.67 17.78
N THR A 2 10.39 21.20 18.69
CA THR A 2 10.78 19.79 18.84
C THR A 2 9.63 19.02 19.49
N MET A 3 9.22 17.90 18.88
CA MET A 3 8.14 17.07 19.37
C MET A 3 8.63 16.26 20.59
N SER A 4 7.84 16.16 21.66
CA SER A 4 8.20 15.23 22.75
C SER A 4 7.82 13.81 22.35
N ARG A 5 8.76 12.86 22.44
CA ARG A 5 8.58 11.40 22.22
C ARG A 5 7.32 10.81 22.87
N ARG A 6 6.85 11.40 23.99
CA ARG A 6 5.62 10.97 24.69
C ARG A 6 4.35 11.19 23.88
N THR A 7 4.30 12.21 23.03
CA THR A 7 3.10 12.48 22.22
C THR A 7 3.03 11.54 21.03
N PHE A 8 4.16 11.27 20.36
CA PHE A 8 4.21 10.28 19.29
C PHE A 8 3.86 8.86 19.78
N LEU A 9 4.47 8.40 20.88
CA LEU A 9 4.17 7.08 21.46
C LEU A 9 2.72 6.92 21.92
N ARG A 10 1.99 7.99 22.25
CA ARG A 10 0.55 7.91 22.53
C ARG A 10 -0.27 7.67 21.26
N THR A 11 0.16 8.25 20.14
CA THR A 11 -0.52 8.15 18.84
C THR A 11 -0.17 6.86 18.06
N THR A 12 1.02 6.28 18.26
CA THR A 12 1.42 4.98 17.66
C THR A 12 1.28 3.79 18.64
N GLY A 13 1.49 3.99 19.94
CA GLY A 13 1.46 2.91 20.94
C GLY A 13 0.06 2.45 21.35
N ALA A 14 -0.99 3.25 21.14
CA ALA A 14 -2.37 2.87 21.50
C ALA A 14 -3.01 1.85 20.53
N THR A 15 -2.40 1.60 19.37
CA THR A 15 -2.89 0.65 18.35
C THR A 15 -2.01 -0.61 18.18
N GLY A 16 -0.93 -0.75 18.96
CA GLY A 16 0.14 -1.72 18.70
C GLY A 16 0.25 -2.91 19.65
N ALA A 17 -0.82 -3.32 20.33
CA ALA A 17 -0.80 -4.50 21.21
C ALA A 17 -2.08 -5.35 21.07
N ALA A 18 -2.40 -5.80 19.85
CA ALA A 18 -3.28 -6.95 19.67
C ALA A 18 -2.41 -8.21 19.56
N THR A 19 -2.19 -8.89 20.68
CA THR A 19 -1.80 -10.30 20.67
C THR A 19 -2.84 -11.07 19.86
N MET A 20 -2.46 -11.54 18.67
CA MET A 20 -3.27 -12.43 17.83
C MET A 20 -3.44 -13.78 18.52
N ALA A 21 -4.43 -13.87 19.41
CA ALA A 21 -4.97 -15.14 19.89
C ALA A 21 -6.21 -15.45 19.04
N GLY A 22 -6.05 -16.33 18.06
CA GLY A 22 -7.15 -16.81 17.23
C GLY A 22 -8.21 -17.49 18.10
N THR A 23 -9.42 -16.95 18.08
CA THR A 23 -10.62 -17.67 18.52
C THR A 23 -11.50 -17.88 17.31
N SER A 24 -11.52 -19.12 16.84
CA SER A 24 -12.49 -19.62 15.86
C SER A 24 -13.90 -19.51 16.45
N GLY A 25 -14.83 -18.90 15.70
CA GLY A 25 -16.23 -18.85 16.07
C GLY A 25 -17.09 -18.49 14.86
N CYS A 26 -17.85 -19.48 14.38
CA CYS A 26 -18.70 -19.45 13.21
C CYS A 26 -19.67 -18.25 13.15
N LEU A 27 -19.82 -17.65 11.97
CA LEU A 27 -21.13 -17.19 11.50
C LEU A 27 -21.17 -17.20 9.97
N ASP A 28 -21.89 -18.19 9.45
CA ASP A 28 -22.30 -18.32 8.06
C ASP A 28 -23.68 -17.65 7.95
N LEU A 29 -23.87 -16.66 7.05
CA LEU A 29 -25.16 -16.44 6.39
C LEU A 29 -25.10 -15.37 5.25
N LEU A 30 -25.33 -15.87 4.03
CA LEU A 30 -25.99 -15.25 2.86
C LEU A 30 -25.52 -13.88 2.34
N LEU A 31 -24.70 -13.89 1.27
CA LEU A 31 -24.84 -13.00 0.12
C LEU A 31 -24.48 -13.71 -1.19
N GLY A 32 -25.22 -13.34 -2.23
CA GLY A 32 -25.45 -14.08 -3.47
C GLY A 32 -24.25 -14.30 -4.38
N SER A 33 -24.36 -15.40 -5.13
CA SER A 33 -23.48 -15.87 -6.18
C SER A 33 -23.40 -14.90 -7.36
N GLY A 34 -22.43 -13.99 -7.31
CA GLY A 34 -21.80 -13.37 -8.47
C GLY A 34 -20.37 -13.87 -8.58
N ALA A 35 -19.91 -14.21 -9.79
CA ALA A 35 -18.58 -14.74 -10.06
C ALA A 35 -17.46 -13.75 -9.67
N GLY A 36 -17.12 -13.70 -8.38
CA GLY A 36 -15.94 -13.02 -7.85
C GLY A 36 -14.80 -14.02 -7.69
N GLY A 37 -13.70 -13.82 -8.42
CA GLY A 37 -12.46 -14.55 -8.18
C GLY A 37 -12.09 -14.47 -6.70
N GLY A 38 -11.92 -15.63 -6.07
CA GLY A 38 -11.97 -15.80 -4.62
C GLY A 38 -11.00 -14.88 -3.87
N ILE A 39 -11.49 -14.13 -2.88
CA ILE A 39 -10.66 -13.26 -2.02
C ILE A 39 -10.20 -14.03 -0.76
N GLY A 40 -10.48 -15.34 -0.70
CA GLY A 40 -10.55 -16.12 0.54
C GLY A 40 -9.28 -16.23 1.40
N SER A 41 -8.07 -16.18 0.84
CA SER A 41 -6.86 -16.34 1.67
C SER A 41 -6.36 -15.04 2.31
N ILE A 42 -6.60 -13.86 1.71
CA ILE A 42 -6.18 -12.59 2.34
C ILE A 42 -7.16 -12.20 3.46
N ASP A 43 -8.44 -12.55 3.33
CA ASP A 43 -9.46 -12.24 4.35
C ASP A 43 -9.19 -12.93 5.68
N ASN A 44 -8.78 -14.21 5.64
CA ASN A 44 -8.44 -14.97 6.84
C ASN A 44 -7.07 -14.57 7.44
N ALA A 45 -6.23 -13.88 6.66
CA ALA A 45 -4.89 -13.49 7.07
C ALA A 45 -4.82 -12.11 7.73
N ALA A 46 -5.82 -11.27 7.50
CA ALA A 46 -5.76 -9.84 7.76
C ALA A 46 -6.78 -9.41 8.83
N GLY A 47 -6.31 -8.73 9.87
CA GLY A 47 -7.19 -8.09 10.87
C GLY A 47 -7.97 -6.92 10.28
N ASP A 48 -9.02 -6.49 10.98
CA ASP A 48 -9.74 -5.26 10.63
C ASP A 48 -8.86 -4.02 10.88
N VAL A 49 -8.98 -3.05 9.98
CA VAL A 49 -8.35 -1.73 10.10
C VAL A 49 -9.34 -0.76 10.74
N PRO A 50 -8.95 0.00 11.78
CA PRO A 50 -9.81 1.04 12.35
C PRO A 50 -10.10 2.13 11.31
N THR A 51 -11.29 2.72 11.36
CA THR A 51 -11.72 3.82 10.49
C THR A 51 -12.10 5.08 11.26
N ALA A 52 -11.65 5.20 12.52
CA ALA A 52 -11.75 6.42 13.30
C ALA A 52 -10.35 6.91 13.74
N ILE A 53 -10.20 8.22 13.90
CA ILE A 53 -8.99 8.85 14.42
C ILE A 53 -9.37 9.83 15.52
N ASN A 54 -8.91 9.66 16.76
CA ASN A 54 -9.16 10.67 17.79
C ASN A 54 -8.51 12.02 17.40
N PRO A 55 -9.31 13.10 17.19
CA PRO A 55 -8.78 14.42 16.81
C PRO A 55 -7.76 14.98 17.81
N GLU A 56 -7.92 14.67 19.10
CA GLU A 56 -7.04 15.13 20.18
C GLU A 56 -5.58 14.69 20.04
N ASN A 57 -5.33 13.62 19.28
CA ASN A 57 -3.96 13.18 18.99
C ASN A 57 -3.21 14.15 18.07
N TYR A 58 -3.94 15.05 17.40
CA TYR A 58 -3.42 15.92 16.35
C TYR A 58 -3.62 17.42 16.63
N THR A 59 -4.42 17.80 17.63
CA THR A 59 -4.73 19.22 17.94
C THR A 59 -3.48 20.10 18.07
N GLN A 60 -2.36 19.55 18.55
CA GLN A 60 -1.08 20.26 18.64
C GLN A 60 -0.53 20.80 17.30
N TYR A 61 -0.97 20.27 16.16
CA TYR A 61 -0.53 20.71 14.83
C TYR A 61 -1.44 21.79 14.24
N PHE A 62 -2.59 22.04 14.84
CA PHE A 62 -3.67 22.83 14.24
C PHE A 62 -4.09 23.96 15.17
N ASN A 63 -4.42 25.10 14.57
CA ASN A 63 -4.96 26.25 15.29
C ASN A 63 -6.46 26.07 15.56
N GLU A 64 -7.13 25.30 14.71
CA GLU A 64 -8.58 25.12 14.72
C GLU A 64 -8.95 23.67 14.40
N VAL A 65 -9.95 23.16 15.11
CA VAL A 65 -10.61 21.89 14.80
C VAL A 65 -12.04 22.20 14.42
N VAL A 66 -12.44 21.80 13.21
CA VAL A 66 -13.75 22.12 12.63
C VAL A 66 -14.52 20.83 12.39
N ASP A 67 -15.73 20.74 12.93
CA ASP A 67 -16.67 19.69 12.55
C ASP A 67 -17.29 20.02 11.19
N ALA A 68 -17.06 19.16 10.19
CA ALA A 68 -17.49 19.35 8.82
C ALA A 68 -19.00 19.56 8.69
N THR A 69 -19.82 18.90 9.52
CA THR A 69 -21.29 19.03 9.46
C THR A 69 -21.78 20.37 10.00
N THR A 70 -21.06 20.95 10.98
CA THR A 70 -21.38 22.29 11.50
C THR A 70 -21.14 23.38 10.48
N VAL A 71 -20.28 23.12 9.50
CA VAL A 71 -19.97 24.03 8.38
C VAL A 71 -20.61 23.61 7.06
N GLY A 72 -21.62 22.73 7.12
CA GLY A 72 -22.50 22.41 5.99
C GLY A 72 -22.11 21.19 5.15
N ALA A 73 -21.22 20.32 5.63
CA ALA A 73 -21.00 19.03 4.97
C ALA A 73 -22.23 18.14 5.15
N ASP A 74 -22.72 17.59 4.04
CA ASP A 74 -23.87 16.69 4.02
C ASP A 74 -23.43 15.24 4.33
N PRO A 75 -23.80 14.67 5.49
CA PRO A 75 -23.42 13.32 5.89
C PRO A 75 -24.29 12.22 5.24
N THR A 76 -25.26 12.58 4.40
CA THR A 76 -26.04 11.61 3.62
C THR A 76 -25.36 11.26 2.30
N GLY A 77 -24.50 12.15 1.81
CA GLY A 77 -23.80 12.02 0.53
C GLY A 77 -24.64 12.44 -0.67
N GLU A 78 -25.82 13.03 -0.47
CA GLU A 78 -26.65 13.59 -1.55
C GLU A 78 -26.03 14.85 -2.15
N THR A 79 -25.43 15.69 -1.31
CA THR A 79 -24.72 16.91 -1.71
C THR A 79 -23.21 16.70 -1.62
N PRO A 80 -22.46 16.98 -2.70
CA PRO A 80 -21.00 16.86 -2.67
C PRO A 80 -20.33 17.84 -1.69
N ILE A 81 -19.31 17.38 -0.96
CA ILE A 81 -18.58 18.16 0.05
C ILE A 81 -17.49 19.08 -0.52
N ASP A 82 -17.41 19.24 -1.84
CA ASP A 82 -16.39 20.04 -2.52
C ASP A 82 -16.28 21.46 -1.98
N GLY A 83 -17.43 22.11 -1.70
CA GLY A 83 -17.47 23.45 -1.12
C GLY A 83 -16.84 23.50 0.27
N VAL A 84 -17.18 22.53 1.14
CA VAL A 84 -16.64 22.45 2.50
C VAL A 84 -15.14 22.22 2.49
N LEU A 85 -14.65 21.28 1.66
CA LEU A 85 -13.22 21.04 1.52
C LEU A 85 -12.48 22.31 1.06
N ASN A 86 -12.97 22.99 0.02
CA ASN A 86 -12.34 24.21 -0.49
C ASN A 86 -12.38 25.38 0.51
N SER A 87 -13.42 25.48 1.34
CA SER A 87 -13.56 26.57 2.31
C SER A 87 -12.82 26.32 3.63
N TYR A 88 -12.77 25.08 4.12
CA TYR A 88 -12.35 24.78 5.49
C TYR A 88 -11.12 23.88 5.62
N ALA A 89 -10.72 23.15 4.58
CA ALA A 89 -9.43 22.44 4.59
C ALA A 89 -8.28 23.41 4.26
N GLN A 90 -8.10 24.40 5.13
CA GLN A 90 -7.13 25.49 5.01
C GLN A 90 -5.92 25.28 5.94
N PRO A 91 -4.78 25.96 5.67
CA PRO A 91 -3.63 25.92 6.56
C PRO A 91 -3.98 26.27 8.02
N GLY A 92 -3.60 25.39 8.94
CA GLY A 92 -3.88 25.50 10.37
C GLY A 92 -5.17 24.80 10.81
N THR A 93 -5.92 24.15 9.93
CA THR A 93 -7.22 23.54 10.26
C THR A 93 -7.15 22.01 10.24
N LEU A 94 -7.75 21.39 11.26
CA LEU A 94 -8.15 19.98 11.29
C LEU A 94 -9.65 19.89 11.03
N LEU A 95 -10.02 19.51 9.81
CA LEU A 95 -11.40 19.27 9.42
C LEU A 95 -11.79 17.83 9.79
N VAL A 96 -12.78 17.69 10.66
CA VAL A 96 -13.26 16.41 11.22
C VAL A 96 -14.61 16.08 10.62
N PHE A 97 -14.73 14.91 10.00
CA PHE A 97 -15.97 14.37 9.47
C PHE A 97 -16.54 13.36 10.49
N PRO A 98 -17.69 13.65 11.12
CA PRO A 98 -18.43 12.67 11.90
C PRO A 98 -18.83 11.43 11.07
N GLU A 99 -19.44 10.45 11.72
CA GLU A 99 -20.04 9.32 11.01
C GLU A 99 -21.08 9.81 9.97
N GLY A 100 -21.01 9.25 8.77
CA GLY A 100 -21.82 9.65 7.63
C GLY A 100 -21.22 9.17 6.31
N THR A 101 -21.94 9.38 5.22
CA THR A 101 -21.43 9.20 3.86
C THR A 101 -21.23 10.56 3.22
N TYR A 102 -20.07 10.81 2.65
CA TYR A 102 -19.71 12.09 2.06
C TYR A 102 -19.24 11.89 0.62
N THR A 103 -19.89 12.59 -0.31
CA THR A 103 -19.61 12.49 -1.74
C THR A 103 -18.64 13.57 -2.17
N ILE A 104 -17.63 13.22 -2.98
CA ILE A 104 -16.71 14.17 -3.63
C ILE A 104 -16.99 14.16 -5.13
N ALA A 105 -17.34 15.32 -5.71
CA ALA A 105 -17.64 15.43 -7.14
C ALA A 105 -16.46 15.98 -7.97
N THR A 106 -15.49 16.63 -7.33
CA THR A 106 -14.30 17.18 -7.98
C THR A 106 -13.04 16.94 -7.15
N PRO A 107 -11.86 16.84 -7.76
CA PRO A 107 -10.62 16.70 -7.01
C PRO A 107 -10.42 17.87 -6.05
N PHE A 108 -10.29 17.59 -4.75
CA PHE A 108 -9.78 18.56 -3.81
C PHE A 108 -8.29 18.77 -4.08
N ARG A 109 -7.92 19.99 -4.46
CA ARG A 109 -6.55 20.36 -4.78
C ARG A 109 -6.02 21.32 -3.74
N HIS A 110 -4.94 20.93 -3.08
CA HIS A 110 -4.21 21.81 -2.19
C HIS A 110 -2.75 21.88 -2.62
N THR A 111 -2.24 23.09 -2.82
CA THR A 111 -0.82 23.38 -3.04
C THR A 111 -0.42 24.57 -2.18
N GLY A 112 0.78 24.53 -1.62
CA GLY A 112 1.23 25.55 -0.69
C GLY A 112 1.69 24.94 0.62
N GLY A 113 1.90 25.80 1.61
CA GLY A 113 2.41 25.41 2.92
C GLY A 113 1.40 25.55 4.04
N GLY A 114 1.75 24.94 5.16
CA GLY A 114 1.01 24.97 6.42
C GLY A 114 0.35 23.63 6.72
N ASN A 115 -0.02 23.42 7.98
CA ASN A 115 -0.56 22.14 8.41
C ASN A 115 -2.02 21.99 7.93
N ILE A 116 -2.39 20.86 7.34
CA ILE A 116 -3.79 20.56 6.97
C ILE A 116 -4.17 19.17 7.46
N GLY A 117 -5.33 19.09 8.12
CA GLY A 117 -5.88 17.85 8.62
C GLY A 117 -7.26 17.59 8.03
N ILE A 118 -7.50 16.38 7.54
CA ILE A 118 -8.79 15.90 7.06
C ILE A 118 -8.98 14.51 7.66
N ILE A 119 -9.81 14.38 8.69
CA ILE A 119 -10.00 13.10 9.37
C ILE A 119 -11.46 12.74 9.50
N GLY A 120 -11.77 11.44 9.50
CA GLY A 120 -13.10 10.93 9.77
C GLY A 120 -13.22 10.17 11.09
N GLN A 121 -14.44 10.11 11.62
CA GLN A 121 -14.85 9.31 12.78
C GLN A 121 -15.78 8.18 12.30
N ASN A 122 -15.23 7.18 11.59
CA ASN A 122 -16.00 6.18 10.85
C ASN A 122 -16.81 6.79 9.68
N ALA A 123 -16.32 7.89 9.13
CA ALA A 123 -16.91 8.50 7.94
C ALA A 123 -16.66 7.64 6.69
N THR A 124 -17.62 7.59 5.78
CA THR A 124 -17.50 6.95 4.48
C THR A 124 -17.31 8.01 3.40
N LEU A 125 -16.28 7.86 2.57
CA LEU A 125 -16.04 8.67 1.39
C LEU A 125 -16.48 7.90 0.15
N ARG A 126 -17.17 8.60 -0.75
CA ARG A 126 -17.54 8.12 -2.07
C ARG A 126 -17.24 9.21 -3.09
N HIS A 127 -16.89 8.86 -4.33
CA HIS A 127 -16.88 9.84 -5.41
C HIS A 127 -18.26 9.90 -6.08
N ALA A 128 -18.62 11.03 -6.68
CA ALA A 128 -19.83 11.13 -7.49
C ALA A 128 -19.76 10.19 -8.72
N ASN A 129 -20.91 9.91 -9.35
CA ASN A 129 -21.01 8.94 -10.43
C ASN A 129 -20.08 9.25 -11.61
N VAL A 130 -19.59 8.20 -12.28
CA VAL A 130 -18.74 8.29 -13.47
C VAL A 130 -19.33 7.43 -14.58
N ASP A 131 -19.68 8.05 -15.71
CA ASP A 131 -20.25 7.34 -16.86
C ASP A 131 -19.21 7.06 -17.94
N ALA A 132 -18.18 7.91 -18.05
CA ALA A 132 -17.11 7.73 -19.02
C ALA A 132 -15.79 8.33 -18.53
N ILE A 133 -14.70 7.65 -18.85
CA ILE A 133 -13.34 8.06 -18.53
C ILE A 133 -12.41 7.74 -19.70
N GLN A 134 -11.54 8.69 -20.03
CA GLN A 134 -10.46 8.49 -20.99
C GLN A 134 -9.12 8.63 -20.28
N GLY A 135 -8.41 7.51 -20.13
CA GLY A 135 -7.16 7.41 -19.38
C GLY A 135 -7.34 7.72 -17.90
N HIS A 136 -7.14 8.98 -17.52
CA HIS A 136 -7.21 9.47 -16.14
C HIS A 136 -8.13 10.67 -15.96
N THR A 137 -8.90 11.00 -16.99
CA THR A 137 -9.78 12.16 -17.03
C THR A 137 -11.20 11.69 -17.22
N ILE A 138 -12.07 12.07 -16.29
CA ILE A 138 -13.50 11.80 -16.38
C ILE A 138 -14.09 12.68 -17.49
N THR A 139 -14.76 12.05 -18.45
CA THR A 139 -15.34 12.71 -19.64
C THR A 139 -16.87 12.78 -19.58
N SER A 140 -17.53 11.93 -18.78
CA SER A 140 -18.97 11.97 -18.50
C SER A 140 -19.27 11.43 -17.08
N GLY A 141 -20.38 11.84 -16.48
CA GLY A 141 -20.78 11.49 -15.10
C GLY A 141 -21.24 12.69 -14.29
N GLU A 142 -21.22 12.59 -12.97
CA GLU A 142 -21.33 13.71 -12.03
C GLU A 142 -19.96 14.16 -11.56
N PHE A 143 -19.01 13.23 -11.43
CA PHE A 143 -17.62 13.57 -11.13
C PHE A 143 -16.99 14.35 -12.29
N ARG A 144 -16.14 15.33 -11.98
CA ARG A 144 -15.45 16.17 -12.98
C ARG A 144 -13.95 16.24 -12.74
N GLY A 145 -13.18 16.12 -13.80
CA GLY A 145 -11.73 16.33 -13.80
C GLY A 145 -10.91 15.04 -13.77
N SER A 146 -9.74 15.07 -13.13
CA SER A 146 -8.87 13.89 -13.02
C SER A 146 -9.42 12.90 -12.01
N SER A 147 -9.31 11.60 -12.26
CA SER A 147 -9.76 10.52 -11.35
C SER A 147 -8.91 10.43 -10.06
N ILE A 148 -9.00 11.47 -9.22
CA ILE A 148 -8.24 11.69 -7.97
C ILE A 148 -9.17 12.43 -6.99
N MET A 149 -9.37 11.93 -5.78
CA MET A 149 -10.16 12.63 -4.75
C MET A 149 -9.35 13.73 -4.07
N PHE A 150 -8.18 13.39 -3.52
CA PHE A 150 -7.27 14.33 -2.86
C PHE A 150 -5.97 14.47 -3.63
N ALA A 151 -5.69 15.67 -4.12
CA ALA A 151 -4.46 16.02 -4.82
C ALA A 151 -3.68 17.07 -4.01
N ILE A 152 -2.80 16.59 -3.13
CA ILE A 152 -2.03 17.40 -2.20
C ILE A 152 -0.59 17.58 -2.71
N GLY A 153 -0.21 18.81 -2.98
CA GLY A 153 1.07 19.18 -3.59
C GLY A 153 1.21 18.74 -5.05
N ARG A 154 2.30 19.20 -5.66
CA ARG A 154 2.76 18.80 -7.00
C ARG A 154 4.28 18.79 -7.07
N ALA A 155 4.86 18.17 -8.10
CA ALA A 155 6.32 18.08 -8.25
C ALA A 155 7.05 19.44 -8.17
N SER A 156 6.47 20.50 -8.72
CA SER A 156 7.02 21.87 -8.74
C SER A 156 6.61 22.74 -7.55
N SER A 157 5.70 22.26 -6.70
CA SER A 157 5.20 22.96 -5.52
C SER A 157 4.66 21.89 -4.56
N PRO A 158 5.56 21.15 -3.89
CA PRO A 158 5.15 20.16 -2.93
C PRO A 158 4.45 20.84 -1.76
N HIS A 159 3.59 20.11 -1.07
CA HIS A 159 3.04 20.55 0.20
C HIS A 159 4.15 20.68 1.23
N THR A 160 4.12 21.76 2.02
CA THR A 160 5.05 21.96 3.13
C THR A 160 4.26 22.02 4.44
N GLY A 161 4.85 21.52 5.53
CA GLY A 161 4.15 21.39 6.82
C GLY A 161 3.66 19.96 7.07
N THR A 162 2.64 19.84 7.93
CA THR A 162 2.06 18.56 8.36
C THR A 162 0.74 18.29 7.65
N LEU A 163 0.65 17.19 6.91
CA LEU A 163 -0.60 16.64 6.41
C LEU A 163 -1.09 15.53 7.36
N VAL A 164 -2.35 15.57 7.78
CA VAL A 164 -3.03 14.44 8.42
C VAL A 164 -4.23 14.06 7.56
N LEU A 165 -4.31 12.79 7.14
CA LEU A 165 -5.44 12.28 6.36
C LEU A 165 -5.83 10.88 6.82
N GLY A 166 -7.08 10.64 7.19
CA GLY A 166 -7.44 9.28 7.61
C GLY A 166 -8.74 9.13 8.36
N GLY A 167 -9.01 7.94 8.86
CA GLY A 167 -10.26 7.65 9.57
C GLY A 167 -11.45 7.56 8.62
N PHE A 168 -11.25 6.91 7.47
CA PHE A 168 -12.28 6.81 6.44
C PHE A 168 -12.47 5.38 5.96
N THR A 169 -13.74 5.02 5.73
CA THR A 169 -14.07 3.98 4.75
C THR A 169 -14.16 4.63 3.37
N VAL A 170 -13.60 4.01 2.34
CA VAL A 170 -13.76 4.43 0.93
C VAL A 170 -14.64 3.39 0.25
N ASP A 171 -15.78 3.80 -0.28
CA ASP A 171 -16.78 2.91 -0.85
C ASP A 171 -16.67 2.77 -2.38
N ASP A 172 -16.07 1.66 -2.81
CA ASP A 172 -15.84 1.26 -4.19
C ASP A 172 -16.68 0.03 -4.58
N ARG A 173 -17.84 -0.20 -3.94
CA ARG A 173 -18.69 -1.39 -4.20
C ARG A 173 -19.49 -1.33 -5.49
N GLU A 174 -19.84 -0.13 -5.94
CA GLU A 174 -20.67 0.07 -7.14
C GLU A 174 -19.84 -0.12 -8.42
N GLU A 175 -20.52 -0.42 -9.53
CA GLU A 175 -19.88 -0.47 -10.84
C GLU A 175 -19.29 0.91 -11.18
N ASN A 176 -18.15 0.93 -11.88
CA ASN A 176 -17.46 2.17 -12.24
C ASN A 176 -17.04 3.02 -11.03
N HIS A 177 -16.87 2.40 -9.86
CA HIS A 177 -16.31 3.08 -8.69
C HIS A 177 -14.83 2.74 -8.47
N GLY A 178 -14.15 3.52 -7.63
CA GLY A 178 -12.75 3.31 -7.26
C GLY A 178 -11.75 4.04 -8.14
N MET A 179 -11.20 5.11 -7.59
CA MET A 179 -10.15 5.93 -8.18
C MET A 179 -9.03 6.21 -7.17
N GLN A 180 -8.07 7.05 -7.54
CA GLN A 180 -7.01 7.44 -6.63
C GLN A 180 -7.57 8.26 -5.47
N LEU A 181 -7.49 7.73 -4.25
CA LEU A 181 -7.83 8.49 -3.05
C LEU A 181 -6.85 9.66 -2.89
N LEU A 182 -5.55 9.37 -2.87
CA LEU A 182 -4.54 10.37 -2.58
C LEU A 182 -3.42 10.37 -3.63
N ARG A 183 -3.18 11.57 -4.18
CA ARG A 183 -1.91 11.94 -4.78
C ARG A 183 -1.20 12.94 -3.87
N LEU A 184 -0.01 12.59 -3.41
CA LEU A 184 0.78 13.38 -2.47
C LEU A 184 2.18 13.70 -3.01
N TYR A 185 2.55 14.98 -2.95
CA TYR A 185 3.93 15.46 -3.00
C TYR A 185 4.16 16.31 -1.76
N THR A 186 5.07 15.91 -0.86
CA THR A 186 5.35 16.64 0.38
C THR A 186 6.84 16.83 0.62
N THR A 187 7.24 17.94 1.22
CA THR A 187 8.58 18.13 1.81
C THR A 187 8.53 18.17 3.34
N GLY A 188 7.37 17.90 3.95
CA GLY A 188 7.22 17.89 5.39
C GLY A 188 6.78 16.53 5.92
N LEU A 189 5.97 16.54 6.97
CA LEU A 189 5.37 15.35 7.56
C LEU A 189 4.03 15.06 6.88
N ALA A 190 3.78 13.81 6.52
CA ALA A 190 2.46 13.35 6.15
C ALA A 190 2.11 12.11 6.96
N ASP A 191 0.99 12.14 7.64
CA ASP A 191 0.46 11.04 8.43
C ASP A 191 -0.89 10.58 7.86
N ILE A 192 -0.85 9.47 7.12
CA ILE A 192 -2.00 8.90 6.43
C ILE A 192 -2.34 7.59 7.10
N ARG A 193 -3.53 7.47 7.71
CA ARG A 193 -3.84 6.25 8.47
C ARG A 193 -5.30 5.89 8.60
N ASN A 194 -5.58 4.67 9.03
CA ASN A 194 -6.91 4.22 9.40
C ASN A 194 -7.90 4.37 8.22
N ILE A 195 -7.53 3.78 7.07
CA ILE A 195 -8.32 3.86 5.83
C ILE A 195 -8.68 2.47 5.37
N ARG A 196 -9.97 2.22 5.13
CA ARG A 196 -10.49 0.94 4.64
C ARG A 196 -11.19 1.16 3.31
N PHE A 197 -10.75 0.49 2.25
CA PHE A 197 -11.47 0.41 0.99
C PHE A 197 -12.41 -0.80 1.05
N ILE A 198 -13.68 -0.59 0.71
CA ILE A 198 -14.66 -1.66 0.53
C ILE A 198 -15.06 -1.72 -0.93
N GLY A 199 -15.18 -2.93 -1.49
CA GLY A 199 -15.35 -3.08 -2.93
C GLY A 199 -14.04 -2.95 -3.70
N ARG A 200 -14.09 -3.25 -5.00
CA ARG A 200 -12.92 -3.39 -5.86
C ARG A 200 -12.89 -2.25 -6.84
N GLN A 201 -11.74 -1.58 -7.01
CA GLN A 201 -11.65 -0.48 -7.96
C GLN A 201 -11.96 -0.95 -9.38
N ASP A 202 -12.96 -0.33 -9.98
CA ASP A 202 -13.60 -0.68 -11.24
C ASP A 202 -13.54 0.46 -12.28
N LEU A 203 -12.86 1.58 -12.00
CA LEU A 203 -12.62 2.60 -13.04
C LEU A 203 -11.41 2.30 -13.93
N GLY A 204 -10.61 1.27 -13.59
CA GLY A 204 -9.41 0.93 -14.38
C GLY A 204 -8.43 2.10 -14.50
N THR A 205 -8.42 2.99 -13.51
CA THR A 205 -7.62 4.22 -13.50
C THR A 205 -6.36 4.05 -12.65
N ARG A 206 -5.90 5.11 -11.98
CA ARG A 206 -4.85 5.08 -10.97
C ARG A 206 -5.32 4.30 -9.74
N GLY A 207 -4.40 3.58 -9.09
CA GLY A 207 -4.69 2.95 -7.81
C GLY A 207 -4.80 3.97 -6.65
N PRO A 208 -5.19 3.49 -5.45
CA PRO A 208 -5.55 4.30 -4.30
C PRO A 208 -4.52 5.37 -3.92
N PHE A 209 -3.24 5.02 -3.93
CA PHE A 209 -2.18 5.89 -3.42
C PHE A 209 -1.09 6.13 -4.45
N ARG A 210 -0.76 7.42 -4.63
CA ARG A 210 0.50 7.84 -5.23
C ARG A 210 1.15 8.92 -4.39
N ALA A 211 2.19 8.58 -3.66
CA ALA A 211 2.83 9.48 -2.72
C ALA A 211 4.33 9.58 -2.97
N LEU A 212 4.91 10.75 -2.78
CA LEU A 212 6.35 10.88 -2.60
C LEU A 212 6.71 12.07 -1.72
N THR A 213 7.72 11.84 -0.90
CA THR A 213 8.48 12.84 -0.16
C THR A 213 9.53 13.49 -1.09
N ARG A 214 9.88 14.76 -0.85
CA ARG A 214 10.66 15.62 -1.78
C ARG A 214 11.78 16.40 -1.09
N ALA A 215 12.06 16.10 0.17
CA ALA A 215 13.20 16.59 0.94
C ALA A 215 13.79 15.41 1.72
N ASP A 216 15.08 15.46 2.03
CA ASP A 216 15.83 14.41 2.71
C ASP A 216 15.35 14.20 4.16
N ASP A 217 14.82 15.23 4.78
CA ASP A 217 14.19 15.23 6.10
C ASP A 217 12.66 15.03 6.07
N ALA A 218 12.05 14.88 4.89
CA ALA A 218 10.61 14.65 4.80
C ALA A 218 10.23 13.23 5.23
N LEU A 219 9.06 13.09 5.85
CA LEU A 219 8.52 11.80 6.29
C LEU A 219 7.07 11.63 5.83
N ALA A 220 6.76 10.51 5.18
CA ALA A 220 5.39 10.09 4.93
C ALA A 220 5.11 8.74 5.61
N ILE A 221 4.12 8.71 6.49
CA ILE A 221 3.65 7.51 7.20
C ILE A 221 2.31 7.09 6.59
N PHE A 222 2.21 5.82 6.21
CA PHE A 222 0.99 5.16 5.78
C PHE A 222 0.74 3.97 6.72
N ALA A 223 -0.22 4.09 7.62
CA ALA A 223 -0.44 3.10 8.68
C ALA A 223 -1.89 2.61 8.73
N ASN A 224 -2.11 1.31 8.93
CA ASN A 224 -3.45 0.73 9.05
C ASN A 224 -4.29 1.06 7.80
N ILE A 225 -3.92 0.45 6.66
CA ILE A 225 -4.59 0.66 5.39
C ILE A 225 -5.10 -0.68 4.88
N ASP A 226 -6.39 -0.80 4.64
CA ASP A 226 -7.00 -2.00 4.04
C ASP A 226 -7.48 -1.71 2.63
N MET A 227 -6.79 -2.27 1.64
CA MET A 227 -7.15 -2.25 0.22
C MET A 227 -7.13 -3.66 -0.37
N ARG A 228 -7.60 -4.64 0.40
CA ARG A 228 -7.56 -6.08 0.07
C ARG A 228 -8.32 -6.49 -1.20
N TYR A 229 -9.29 -5.69 -1.63
CA TYR A 229 -10.12 -5.99 -2.79
C TYR A 229 -9.41 -5.70 -4.13
N GLY A 230 -8.31 -4.96 -4.11
CA GLY A 230 -7.50 -4.67 -5.29
C GLY A 230 -8.25 -3.84 -6.34
N ALA A 231 -7.94 -4.10 -7.61
CA ALA A 231 -8.52 -3.36 -8.73
C ALA A 231 -8.72 -4.25 -9.96
N ARG A 232 -9.60 -3.82 -10.86
CA ARG A 232 -9.75 -4.39 -12.21
C ARG A 232 -8.76 -3.73 -13.16
N HIS A 233 -8.26 -4.53 -14.10
CA HIS A 233 -7.45 -4.02 -15.20
C HIS A 233 -8.34 -3.18 -16.12
N PHE A 234 -7.84 -2.08 -16.67
CA PHE A 234 -8.64 -1.14 -17.48
C PHE A 234 -9.36 -1.78 -18.66
N ALA A 235 -8.82 -2.86 -19.22
CA ALA A 235 -9.45 -3.63 -20.29
C ALA A 235 -10.78 -4.31 -19.88
N HIS A 236 -11.11 -4.32 -18.60
CA HIS A 236 -12.33 -4.87 -18.03
C HIS A 236 -13.17 -3.81 -17.33
N THR A 237 -13.00 -2.53 -17.69
CA THR A 237 -13.71 -1.39 -17.12
C THR A 237 -14.18 -0.46 -18.22
N ILE A 238 -14.93 0.59 -17.87
CA ILE A 238 -15.38 1.64 -18.81
C ILE A 238 -14.26 2.56 -19.33
N ASN A 239 -12.99 2.30 -19.01
CA ASN A 239 -11.89 3.21 -19.29
C ASN A 239 -11.30 3.04 -20.68
N ASP A 240 -11.51 4.03 -21.54
CA ASP A 240 -10.85 4.09 -22.83
C ASP A 240 -9.42 4.64 -22.67
N ARG A 241 -8.43 3.75 -22.85
CA ARG A 241 -7.02 4.10 -22.70
C ARG A 241 -6.25 4.30 -23.98
N GLY A 242 -6.88 4.23 -25.16
CA GLY A 242 -6.20 4.52 -26.43
C GLY A 242 -4.84 3.82 -26.58
N GLY A 243 -4.87 2.52 -26.83
CA GLY A 243 -3.69 1.66 -26.92
C GLY A 243 -4.12 0.27 -26.49
N GLY A 244 -3.72 -0.77 -27.21
CA GLY A 244 -4.24 -2.12 -27.01
C GLY A 244 -4.04 -2.68 -25.59
N ARG A 245 -4.30 -3.98 -25.40
CA ARG A 245 -4.17 -4.65 -24.08
C ARG A 245 -2.81 -4.45 -23.37
N SER A 246 -1.78 -4.03 -24.09
CA SER A 246 -0.43 -3.70 -23.63
C SER A 246 -0.19 -2.24 -23.24
N ALA A 247 -1.18 -1.34 -23.36
CA ALA A 247 -1.10 0.06 -22.94
C ALA A 247 -1.11 0.17 -21.41
N ALA A 248 0.05 -0.18 -20.86
CA ALA A 248 0.55 0.16 -19.54
C ALA A 248 -0.48 0.23 -18.41
N SER A 249 -0.73 -0.94 -17.81
CA SER A 249 -1.26 -1.16 -16.43
C SER A 249 -0.54 -0.35 -15.32
N TRP A 250 0.49 0.45 -15.65
CA TRP A 250 1.45 1.10 -14.75
C TRP A 250 0.83 2.10 -13.76
N SER A 251 -0.45 2.44 -13.94
CA SER A 251 -1.18 3.33 -13.04
C SER A 251 -1.96 2.58 -11.96
N THR A 252 -2.32 1.31 -12.17
CA THR A 252 -3.27 0.58 -11.30
C THR A 252 -2.51 -0.31 -10.32
N SER A 253 -1.50 0.28 -9.66
CA SER A 253 -0.82 -0.31 -8.51
C SER A 253 -1.46 0.17 -7.21
N GLY A 254 -1.55 -0.68 -6.18
CA GLY A 254 -2.22 -0.32 -4.92
C GLY A 254 -1.59 0.91 -4.25
N PHE A 255 -0.27 0.89 -4.14
CA PHE A 255 0.53 2.01 -3.69
C PHE A 255 1.68 2.27 -4.66
N THR A 256 1.92 3.53 -5.02
CA THR A 256 2.96 3.92 -5.97
C THR A 256 3.78 5.09 -5.46
N ILE A 257 5.11 5.03 -5.56
CA ILE A 257 5.98 6.22 -5.38
C ILE A 257 6.49 6.79 -6.70
N GLY A 258 6.88 8.06 -6.66
CA GLY A 258 7.49 8.76 -7.80
C GLY A 258 8.99 8.47 -7.95
N SER A 259 9.54 8.77 -9.14
CA SER A 259 10.93 8.48 -9.50
C SER A 259 12.00 9.37 -8.87
N SER A 260 11.57 10.31 -8.02
CA SER A 260 12.37 11.38 -7.46
C SER A 260 11.98 11.60 -6.00
N MET A 261 11.69 10.50 -5.31
CA MET A 261 11.39 10.48 -3.89
C MET A 261 12.70 10.71 -3.12
N SER A 262 12.68 11.62 -2.16
CA SER A 262 13.74 11.92 -1.20
C SER A 262 13.15 11.81 0.22
N GLY A 263 13.94 11.55 1.25
CA GLY A 263 13.47 11.39 2.64
C GLY A 263 12.95 9.98 2.95
N THR A 264 12.09 9.85 3.95
CA THR A 264 11.63 8.54 4.45
C THR A 264 10.14 8.31 4.17
N MET A 265 9.80 7.09 3.74
CA MET A 265 8.42 6.61 3.69
C MET A 265 8.26 5.34 4.52
N LEU A 266 7.31 5.35 5.46
CA LEU A 266 6.93 4.20 6.27
C LEU A 266 5.57 3.68 5.83
N LEU A 267 5.49 2.40 5.46
CA LEU A 267 4.24 1.65 5.32
C LEU A 267 4.16 0.63 6.45
N GLU A 268 3.12 0.73 7.27
CA GLU A 268 2.92 -0.12 8.44
C GLU A 268 1.50 -0.69 8.44
N ASN A 269 1.36 -2.00 8.65
CA ASN A 269 0.05 -2.64 8.75
C ASN A 269 -0.85 -2.33 7.53
N VAL A 270 -0.31 -2.60 6.33
CA VAL A 270 -1.03 -2.43 5.07
C VAL A 270 -1.49 -3.79 4.55
N ILE A 271 -2.78 -3.91 4.27
CA ILE A 271 -3.40 -5.07 3.63
C ILE A 271 -3.66 -4.69 2.16
N CYS A 272 -2.99 -5.36 1.24
CA CYS A 272 -3.02 -5.03 -0.18
C CYS A 272 -3.48 -6.19 -1.04
N GLY A 273 -4.57 -5.97 -1.76
CA GLY A 273 -5.18 -6.95 -2.63
C GLY A 273 -4.56 -7.12 -3.98
N ALA A 274 -5.35 -7.77 -4.83
CA ALA A 274 -5.00 -8.14 -6.17
C ALA A 274 -5.02 -6.91 -7.12
N PHE A 275 -3.92 -6.16 -7.21
CA PHE A 275 -3.79 -5.06 -8.18
C PHE A 275 -3.29 -5.51 -9.58
N PRO A 276 -3.82 -4.94 -10.69
CA PRO A 276 -3.45 -5.29 -12.08
C PRO A 276 -1.99 -5.06 -12.46
N ASP A 277 -1.27 -4.25 -11.68
CA ASP A 277 0.16 -4.03 -11.81
C ASP A 277 0.86 -4.52 -10.53
N ASN A 278 1.28 -3.64 -9.64
CA ASN A 278 1.93 -4.03 -8.39
C ASN A 278 1.00 -3.80 -7.19
N GLY A 279 1.21 -4.53 -6.10
CA GLY A 279 0.54 -4.23 -4.84
C GLY A 279 1.14 -2.98 -4.23
N LEU A 280 2.33 -3.12 -3.65
CA LEU A 280 3.14 -2.04 -3.09
C LEU A 280 4.32 -1.74 -4.03
N TYR A 281 4.17 -0.74 -4.89
CA TYR A 281 5.22 -0.25 -5.80
C TYR A 281 6.02 0.89 -5.19
N LEU A 282 7.11 0.52 -4.54
CA LEU A 282 8.04 1.41 -3.86
C LEU A 282 9.41 1.44 -4.56
N LYS A 283 9.42 1.20 -5.88
CA LYS A 283 10.59 1.43 -6.71
C LYS A 283 10.67 2.92 -7.07
N GLY A 284 11.48 3.65 -6.32
CA GLY A 284 11.72 5.06 -6.57
C GLY A 284 12.80 5.20 -7.63
N GLY A 285 12.44 5.58 -8.85
CA GLY A 285 13.40 6.02 -9.87
C GLY A 285 14.43 4.97 -10.28
N LEU A 286 15.53 5.46 -10.87
CA LEU A 286 16.74 4.71 -11.16
C LEU A 286 17.77 4.94 -10.03
N PRO A 287 18.77 4.05 -9.86
CA PRO A 287 19.78 4.23 -8.81
C PRO A 287 20.51 5.59 -8.87
N SER A 288 20.61 6.20 -10.05
CA SER A 288 21.20 7.53 -10.25
C SER A 288 20.36 8.70 -9.72
N ASN A 289 19.12 8.46 -9.28
CA ASN A 289 18.14 9.52 -9.05
C ASN A 289 17.94 9.91 -7.59
N ASN A 290 18.90 9.63 -6.70
CA ASN A 290 18.81 9.99 -5.27
C ASN A 290 17.48 9.54 -4.66
N VAL A 291 17.40 8.25 -4.29
CA VAL A 291 16.15 7.63 -3.85
C VAL A 291 16.08 7.62 -2.33
N GLY A 292 14.99 8.11 -1.76
CA GLY A 292 14.76 8.07 -0.32
C GLY A 292 14.62 6.67 0.27
N ARG A 293 14.60 6.60 1.61
CA ARG A 293 14.43 5.38 2.42
C ARG A 293 12.97 4.94 2.46
N LYS A 294 12.74 3.62 2.39
CA LYS A 294 11.42 3.00 2.47
C LYS A 294 11.45 1.95 3.56
N ILE A 295 10.49 1.99 4.46
CA ILE A 295 10.34 1.00 5.52
C ILE A 295 8.95 0.39 5.36
N LEU A 296 8.89 -0.92 5.17
CA LEU A 296 7.64 -1.67 5.13
C LEU A 296 7.67 -2.66 6.28
N ARG A 297 6.65 -2.62 7.14
CA ARG A 297 6.52 -3.59 8.22
C ARG A 297 5.09 -4.04 8.43
N ASN A 298 4.92 -5.29 8.85
CA ASN A 298 3.62 -5.85 9.22
C ASN A 298 2.59 -5.81 8.06
N CYS A 299 3.04 -5.85 6.80
CA CYS A 299 2.14 -5.76 5.64
C CYS A 299 1.73 -7.15 5.14
N THR A 300 0.47 -7.29 4.73
CA THR A 300 -0.04 -8.50 4.05
C THR A 300 -0.44 -8.13 2.63
N THR A 301 0.09 -8.83 1.63
CA THR A 301 -0.16 -8.51 0.22
C THR A 301 -0.53 -9.76 -0.57
N ALA A 302 -1.43 -9.66 -1.55
CA ALA A 302 -1.85 -10.83 -2.32
C ALA A 302 -2.13 -10.56 -3.80
N ASN A 303 -1.78 -11.55 -4.61
CA ASN A 303 -2.21 -11.71 -6.00
C ASN A 303 -2.02 -10.51 -6.94
N SER A 304 -1.12 -9.57 -6.66
CA SER A 304 -0.79 -8.50 -7.62
C SER A 304 0.01 -9.06 -8.80
N ASN A 305 -0.10 -8.43 -9.98
CA ASN A 305 0.44 -8.98 -11.23
C ASN A 305 1.96 -8.93 -11.34
N VAL A 306 2.62 -7.78 -11.28
CA VAL A 306 4.07 -7.68 -11.54
C VAL A 306 4.88 -8.09 -10.32
N ALA A 307 4.45 -7.62 -9.14
CA ALA A 307 4.95 -7.99 -7.83
C ALA A 307 3.95 -7.56 -6.76
N ASN A 308 3.84 -8.33 -5.67
CA ASN A 308 3.06 -7.89 -4.51
C ASN A 308 3.79 -6.80 -3.72
N ILE A 309 5.10 -6.98 -3.51
CA ILE A 309 5.98 -5.96 -2.96
C ILE A 309 7.13 -5.73 -3.93
N ARG A 310 7.36 -4.47 -4.30
CA ARG A 310 8.47 -4.07 -5.16
C ARG A 310 9.17 -2.86 -4.58
N VAL A 311 10.43 -3.02 -4.21
CA VAL A 311 11.22 -1.98 -3.54
C VAL A 311 12.56 -1.80 -4.23
N ASN A 312 13.13 -0.62 -4.06
CA ASN A 312 14.56 -0.41 -4.23
C ASN A 312 15.15 0.35 -3.03
N SER A 313 16.47 0.45 -2.97
CA SER A 313 17.18 1.26 -1.98
C SER A 313 17.75 2.54 -2.59
N GLY A 314 17.96 3.53 -1.72
CA GLY A 314 18.82 4.68 -1.97
C GLY A 314 19.18 5.36 -0.66
N ASP A 315 19.89 6.47 -0.77
CA ASP A 315 20.62 7.16 0.28
C ASP A 315 20.23 8.64 0.42
N ASP A 316 19.23 9.11 -0.33
CA ASP A 316 18.76 10.50 -0.28
C ASP A 316 17.75 10.71 0.84
N TRP A 317 18.22 10.60 2.08
CA TRP A 317 17.44 10.77 3.29
C TRP A 317 18.35 11.03 4.49
N VAL A 318 17.81 11.67 5.52
CA VAL A 318 18.44 11.77 6.83
C VAL A 318 17.57 11.10 7.90
N PRO A 319 18.15 10.64 9.03
CA PRO A 319 17.38 10.11 10.15
C PRO A 319 16.29 11.10 10.60
N HIS A 320 15.07 10.62 10.71
CA HIS A 320 13.92 11.42 11.10
C HIS A 320 13.57 11.12 12.56
N PRO A 321 13.40 12.14 13.43
CA PRO A 321 13.20 11.94 14.87
C PRO A 321 12.05 10.99 15.27
N LEU A 322 11.00 10.92 14.45
CA LEU A 322 9.86 10.02 14.69
C LEU A 322 10.15 8.53 14.45
N ILE A 323 11.17 8.21 13.67
CA ILE A 323 11.57 6.84 13.35
C ILE A 323 12.86 6.48 14.10
N ASP A 324 13.82 7.38 14.02
CA ASP A 324 15.21 7.12 14.38
C ASP A 324 15.60 7.67 15.77
N GLY A 325 14.82 8.61 16.30
CA GLY A 325 15.18 9.35 17.50
C GLY A 325 15.94 10.65 17.21
N GLU A 326 16.23 11.40 18.27
CA GLU A 326 16.70 12.79 18.19
C GLU A 326 18.23 12.93 17.99
N ASP A 327 19.00 11.84 18.05
CA ASP A 327 20.46 11.89 18.02
C ASP A 327 21.05 11.95 16.60
N GLY A 328 20.19 11.92 15.57
CA GLY A 328 20.61 11.98 14.18
C GLY A 328 21.27 10.69 13.67
N THR A 329 21.15 9.57 14.40
CA THR A 329 21.57 8.26 13.94
C THR A 329 20.35 7.44 13.51
N PRO A 330 20.41 6.66 12.41
CA PRO A 330 19.29 5.79 12.06
C PRO A 330 19.00 4.79 13.18
N ALA A 331 17.74 4.48 13.42
CA ALA A 331 17.38 3.40 14.33
C ALA A 331 17.99 2.07 13.84
N GLU A 332 18.44 1.26 14.79
CA GLU A 332 19.06 -0.04 14.52
C GLU A 332 18.18 -0.90 13.60
N GLY A 333 18.77 -1.34 12.49
CA GLY A 333 18.10 -2.14 11.47
C GLY A 333 17.29 -1.34 10.45
N TYR A 334 17.29 0.00 10.50
CA TYR A 334 16.63 0.90 9.53
C TYR A 334 17.61 1.86 8.84
N GLU A 335 18.87 1.47 8.71
CA GLU A 335 19.94 2.24 8.05
C GLU A 335 19.83 2.23 6.51
N ARG A 336 18.82 1.55 5.95
CA ARG A 336 18.57 1.39 4.52
C ARG A 336 17.08 1.16 4.26
N THR A 337 16.69 0.86 3.02
CA THR A 337 15.32 0.38 2.76
C THR A 337 15.13 -1.02 3.33
N VAL A 338 14.03 -1.20 4.06
CA VAL A 338 13.71 -2.44 4.79
C VAL A 338 12.31 -2.91 4.44
N VAL A 339 12.18 -4.21 4.20
CA VAL A 339 10.91 -4.94 4.20
C VAL A 339 11.00 -5.99 5.30
N GLU A 340 10.14 -5.90 6.31
CA GLU A 340 10.19 -6.79 7.46
C GLU A 340 8.82 -7.26 7.92
N ASN A 341 8.76 -8.45 8.53
CA ASN A 341 7.54 -9.01 9.09
C ASN A 341 6.32 -8.92 8.13
N CYS A 342 6.56 -9.17 6.85
CA CYS A 342 5.52 -9.11 5.83
C CYS A 342 5.04 -10.53 5.47
N ARG A 343 3.84 -10.60 4.92
CA ARG A 343 3.26 -11.83 4.37
C ARG A 343 2.81 -11.58 2.93
N VAL A 344 3.19 -12.47 2.03
CA VAL A 344 2.77 -12.44 0.63
C VAL A 344 2.06 -13.73 0.27
N ILE A 345 0.89 -13.63 -0.35
CA ILE A 345 0.06 -14.77 -0.73
C ILE A 345 -0.20 -14.73 -2.24
N ILE A 346 0.15 -15.80 -2.93
CA ILE A 346 -0.15 -16.01 -4.35
C ILE A 346 -0.98 -17.28 -4.46
N ASP A 347 -2.29 -17.12 -4.39
CA ASP A 347 -3.26 -18.23 -4.44
C ASP A 347 -4.21 -18.16 -5.63
N GLN A 348 -4.03 -17.17 -6.50
CA GLN A 348 -4.79 -17.01 -7.73
C GLN A 348 -3.87 -16.73 -8.91
N ALA A 349 -3.98 -17.57 -9.92
CA ALA A 349 -3.48 -17.28 -11.25
C ALA A 349 -4.31 -16.15 -11.88
N ARG A 350 -3.61 -15.25 -12.56
CA ARG A 350 -4.19 -14.16 -13.34
C ARG A 350 -4.43 -14.62 -14.78
N ASP A 351 -5.38 -13.98 -15.47
CA ASP A 351 -5.61 -14.18 -16.91
C ASP A 351 -4.29 -14.00 -17.70
N PRO A 352 -3.71 -15.07 -18.28
CA PRO A 352 -2.42 -15.00 -18.96
C PRO A 352 -2.47 -14.21 -20.27
N VAL A 353 -3.66 -13.85 -20.78
CA VAL A 353 -3.81 -13.01 -21.97
C VAL A 353 -3.50 -11.54 -21.64
N VAL A 354 -3.76 -11.12 -20.40
CA VAL A 354 -3.61 -9.73 -19.96
C VAL A 354 -2.41 -9.56 -19.02
N PHE A 355 -2.15 -10.58 -18.21
CA PHE A 355 -1.17 -10.54 -17.13
C PHE A 355 0.04 -11.41 -17.48
N SER A 356 1.18 -11.10 -16.84
CA SER A 356 2.45 -11.74 -17.17
C SER A 356 2.83 -12.79 -16.13
N THR A 357 3.73 -12.43 -15.21
CA THR A 357 4.26 -13.30 -14.16
C THR A 357 4.18 -12.60 -12.83
N GLN A 358 3.55 -13.23 -11.84
CA GLN A 358 3.45 -12.71 -10.50
C GLN A 358 4.68 -13.06 -9.68
N ARG A 359 5.13 -12.07 -8.92
CA ARG A 359 6.26 -12.20 -8.01
C ARG A 359 5.74 -11.91 -6.63
N GLY A 360 6.22 -12.67 -5.65
CA GLY A 360 5.94 -12.35 -4.25
C GLY A 360 6.59 -11.02 -3.93
N ILE A 361 7.92 -11.02 -3.85
CA ILE A 361 8.73 -9.85 -3.52
C ILE A 361 9.79 -9.65 -4.59
N ARG A 362 9.93 -8.41 -5.05
CA ARG A 362 10.96 -8.00 -6.00
C ARG A 362 11.84 -6.91 -5.38
N LEU A 363 13.12 -7.23 -5.22
CA LEU A 363 14.15 -6.29 -4.79
C LEU A 363 14.87 -5.78 -6.05
N ASP A 364 14.68 -4.49 -6.34
CA ASP A 364 15.40 -3.75 -7.37
C ASP A 364 16.48 -2.85 -6.72
N ASP A 365 17.42 -2.34 -7.52
CA ASP A 365 18.39 -1.25 -7.29
C ASP A 365 18.93 -1.01 -5.85
N GLY A 366 20.26 -0.85 -5.74
CA GLY A 366 20.91 -0.51 -4.46
C GLY A 366 20.94 -1.69 -3.49
N ASN A 367 20.95 -1.39 -2.19
CA ASN A 367 21.12 -2.38 -1.13
C ASN A 367 19.86 -2.47 -0.22
N PRO A 368 18.78 -3.18 -0.60
CA PRO A 368 17.62 -3.40 0.27
C PRO A 368 17.84 -4.54 1.27
N LEU A 369 17.21 -4.43 2.45
CA LEU A 369 17.08 -5.50 3.43
C LEU A 369 15.67 -6.09 3.40
N LEU A 370 15.57 -7.40 3.23
CA LEU A 370 14.35 -8.17 3.40
C LEU A 370 14.53 -9.14 4.56
N ARG A 371 13.69 -9.05 5.59
CA ARG A 371 13.81 -9.91 6.78
C ARG A 371 12.48 -10.42 7.32
N ASP A 372 12.52 -11.53 8.05
CA ASP A 372 11.39 -12.03 8.86
C ASP A 372 10.07 -12.11 8.08
N THR A 373 10.14 -12.43 6.79
CA THR A 373 9.03 -12.29 5.85
C THR A 373 8.67 -13.65 5.25
N SER A 374 7.37 -13.87 5.01
CA SER A 374 6.86 -15.11 4.42
C SER A 374 6.22 -14.88 3.06
N VAL A 375 6.44 -15.82 2.14
CA VAL A 375 5.82 -15.87 0.81
C VAL A 375 5.20 -17.25 0.61
N GLU A 376 3.91 -17.29 0.29
CA GLU A 376 3.17 -18.51 -0.02
C GLU A 376 2.74 -18.50 -1.48
N ILE A 377 3.08 -19.55 -2.23
CA ILE A 377 2.68 -19.74 -3.63
C ILE A 377 1.85 -21.01 -3.73
N HIS A 378 0.53 -20.84 -3.78
CA HIS A 378 -0.45 -21.90 -3.96
C HIS A 378 -0.79 -22.16 -5.42
N GLN A 379 -0.56 -21.19 -6.32
CA GLN A 379 -0.73 -21.36 -7.75
C GLN A 379 0.50 -20.82 -8.50
N ALA A 380 1.02 -21.62 -9.43
CA ALA A 380 2.19 -21.29 -10.22
C ALA A 380 1.95 -20.07 -11.13
N ASN A 381 2.79 -19.03 -11.01
CA ASN A 381 2.87 -17.92 -11.97
C ASN A 381 4.14 -17.05 -11.81
N GLY A 382 5.22 -17.52 -11.18
CA GLY A 382 6.49 -16.79 -11.13
C GLY A 382 7.44 -17.11 -9.96
N HIS A 383 7.82 -16.11 -9.17
CA HIS A 383 8.91 -16.26 -8.18
C HIS A 383 8.48 -15.81 -6.79
N GLY A 384 8.92 -16.53 -5.74
CA GLY A 384 8.71 -16.12 -4.36
C GLY A 384 9.41 -14.81 -4.05
N ILE A 385 10.74 -14.85 -3.94
CA ILE A 385 11.60 -13.69 -3.75
C ILE A 385 12.49 -13.54 -4.97
N ASN A 386 12.61 -12.33 -5.50
CA ASN A 386 13.40 -12.04 -6.68
C ASN A 386 14.35 -10.86 -6.44
N VAL A 387 15.65 -11.17 -6.32
CA VAL A 387 16.75 -10.21 -6.20
C VAL A 387 17.28 -9.89 -7.60
N GLN A 388 17.08 -8.66 -8.05
CA GLN A 388 17.34 -8.26 -9.44
C GLN A 388 18.81 -7.92 -9.70
N ALA A 389 19.25 -8.07 -10.96
CA ALA A 389 20.62 -7.77 -11.41
C ALA A 389 21.12 -6.39 -11.00
N SER A 390 20.22 -5.42 -10.86
CA SER A 390 20.55 -4.06 -10.50
C SER A 390 20.78 -3.83 -9.00
N THR A 391 20.51 -4.82 -8.14
CA THR A 391 20.84 -4.72 -6.71
C THR A 391 22.34 -4.87 -6.50
N ASN A 392 22.88 -4.08 -5.57
CA ASN A 392 24.26 -4.15 -5.12
C ASN A 392 24.26 -4.36 -3.60
N GLY A 393 24.39 -5.62 -3.16
CA GLY A 393 24.52 -5.95 -1.73
C GLY A 393 23.22 -6.28 -0.99
N ALA A 394 22.11 -6.54 -1.69
CA ALA A 394 20.83 -6.86 -1.05
C ALA A 394 20.98 -8.00 -0.01
N THR A 395 20.38 -7.82 1.17
CA THR A 395 20.34 -8.86 2.22
C THR A 395 18.94 -9.44 2.29
N VAL A 396 18.82 -10.77 2.25
CA VAL A 396 17.59 -11.52 2.49
C VAL A 396 17.83 -12.44 3.67
N GLU A 397 17.14 -12.23 4.78
CA GLU A 397 17.37 -12.99 6.00
C GLU A 397 16.11 -13.49 6.69
N ARG A 398 16.18 -14.66 7.35
CA ARG A 398 15.08 -15.24 8.13
C ARG A 398 13.73 -15.27 7.38
N CYS A 399 13.78 -15.44 6.06
CA CYS A 399 12.58 -15.49 5.23
C CYS A 399 12.13 -16.94 5.01
N ARG A 400 10.82 -17.12 4.86
CA ARG A 400 10.19 -18.40 4.53
C ARG A 400 9.47 -18.31 3.18
N VAL A 401 9.76 -19.23 2.27
CA VAL A 401 9.01 -19.37 1.02
C VAL A 401 8.37 -20.75 0.99
N ASP A 402 7.04 -20.80 1.01
CA ASP A 402 6.24 -22.02 0.89
C ASP A 402 5.73 -22.14 -0.54
N LEU A 403 6.16 -23.19 -1.24
CA LEU A 403 5.73 -23.51 -2.59
C LEU A 403 4.82 -24.74 -2.56
N TYR A 404 3.60 -24.62 -3.08
CA TYR A 404 2.67 -25.73 -3.27
C TYR A 404 2.54 -26.17 -4.74
N GLU A 405 3.21 -25.45 -5.65
CA GLU A 405 3.37 -25.81 -7.06
C GLU A 405 4.84 -25.64 -7.51
N PRO A 406 5.28 -26.34 -8.58
CA PRO A 406 6.65 -26.21 -9.12
C PRO A 406 7.01 -24.80 -9.58
N GLU A 407 7.74 -24.05 -8.76
CA GLU A 407 8.19 -22.68 -9.05
C GLU A 407 9.60 -22.37 -8.54
N ILE A 408 10.05 -21.12 -8.71
CA ILE A 408 11.29 -20.62 -8.13
C ILE A 408 11.03 -19.97 -6.77
N GLY A 409 11.61 -20.53 -5.70
CA GLY A 409 11.52 -19.98 -4.34
C GLY A 409 12.23 -18.64 -4.23
N ILE A 410 13.56 -18.66 -4.40
CA ILE A 410 14.40 -17.46 -4.40
C ILE A 410 15.16 -17.37 -5.73
N ARG A 411 14.90 -16.32 -6.50
CA ARG A 411 15.66 -15.99 -7.70
C ARG A 411 16.66 -14.88 -7.42
N VAL A 412 17.90 -15.11 -7.80
CA VAL A 412 19.02 -14.18 -7.67
C VAL A 412 19.59 -13.89 -9.04
N THR A 413 19.51 -12.63 -9.45
CA THR A 413 20.22 -12.12 -10.62
C THR A 413 21.18 -10.99 -10.26
N GLY A 414 21.06 -10.44 -9.05
CA GLY A 414 21.87 -9.38 -8.46
C GLY A 414 23.32 -9.76 -8.18
N THR A 415 24.15 -8.72 -7.98
CA THR A 415 25.54 -8.86 -7.56
C THR A 415 25.66 -8.83 -6.04
N ASN A 416 26.47 -9.74 -5.48
CA ASN A 416 26.78 -9.84 -4.05
C ASN A 416 25.58 -9.86 -3.09
N PRO A 417 24.51 -10.63 -3.35
CA PRO A 417 23.45 -10.76 -2.35
C PRO A 417 23.94 -11.55 -1.14
N GLU A 418 23.41 -11.20 0.02
CA GLU A 418 23.57 -11.97 1.24
C GLU A 418 22.27 -12.71 1.53
N LEU A 419 22.33 -14.04 1.59
CA LEU A 419 21.20 -14.88 1.98
C LEU A 419 21.54 -15.50 3.34
N LEU A 420 20.75 -15.20 4.38
CA LEU A 420 21.02 -15.63 5.75
C LEU A 420 19.79 -16.34 6.35
N GLU A 421 19.94 -17.58 6.81
CA GLU A 421 18.88 -18.29 7.57
C GLU A 421 17.51 -18.37 6.85
N ASN A 422 17.50 -18.49 5.52
CA ASN A 422 16.26 -18.57 4.76
C ASN A 422 15.80 -20.01 4.61
N ASN A 423 14.48 -20.23 4.57
CA ASN A 423 13.86 -21.53 4.34
C ASN A 423 13.01 -21.50 3.08
N VAL A 424 13.22 -22.47 2.19
CA VAL A 424 12.28 -22.78 1.10
C VAL A 424 11.68 -24.15 1.35
N ASN A 425 10.35 -24.19 1.48
CA ASN A 425 9.58 -25.39 1.74
C ASN A 425 8.85 -25.80 0.46
N LEU A 426 9.06 -27.05 0.03
CA LEU A 426 8.34 -27.65 -1.11
C LEU A 426 7.26 -28.58 -0.58
N HIS A 427 5.99 -28.31 -0.90
CA HIS A 427 4.84 -29.04 -0.39
C HIS A 427 4.25 -29.93 -1.48
N GLY A 428 4.34 -31.26 -1.33
CA GLY A 428 3.64 -32.21 -2.20
C GLY A 428 4.26 -32.46 -3.58
N PHE A 429 5.42 -31.87 -3.88
CA PHE A 429 6.13 -32.09 -5.14
C PHE A 429 7.65 -32.14 -4.97
N THR A 430 8.35 -32.68 -5.97
CA THR A 430 9.82 -32.79 -6.01
C THR A 430 10.48 -31.87 -7.03
N GLY A 431 9.72 -31.33 -7.99
CA GLY A 431 10.19 -30.40 -9.02
C GLY A 431 10.00 -28.94 -8.63
N GLY A 432 11.06 -28.14 -8.60
CA GLY A 432 11.03 -26.72 -8.24
C GLY A 432 12.45 -26.21 -8.04
N THR A 433 12.68 -24.91 -8.23
CA THR A 433 14.02 -24.34 -8.06
C THR A 433 14.07 -23.57 -6.76
N VAL A 434 14.80 -24.10 -5.77
CA VAL A 434 14.94 -23.45 -4.46
C VAL A 434 15.66 -22.10 -4.61
N VAL A 435 16.84 -22.13 -5.24
CA VAL A 435 17.64 -20.95 -5.55
C VAL A 435 18.10 -21.02 -7.00
N SER A 436 17.90 -19.95 -7.76
CA SER A 436 18.39 -19.82 -9.14
C SER A 436 19.23 -18.55 -9.28
N GLY A 437 20.48 -18.61 -9.76
CA GLY A 437 21.28 -17.39 -9.92
C GLY A 437 22.81 -17.51 -9.90
N VAL A 438 23.48 -16.40 -10.22
CA VAL A 438 24.94 -16.26 -10.44
C VAL A 438 25.79 -16.37 -9.15
N SER A 439 25.14 -16.36 -7.98
CA SER A 439 25.76 -16.36 -6.65
C SER A 439 25.07 -17.32 -5.68
N ALA A 440 24.50 -18.42 -6.21
CA ALA A 440 23.73 -19.37 -5.42
C ALA A 440 24.59 -20.08 -4.35
N GLY A 441 24.14 -20.05 -3.08
CA GLY A 441 24.25 -21.24 -2.23
C GLY A 441 24.84 -21.14 -0.82
N ARG A 442 25.00 -19.96 -0.21
CA ARG A 442 25.25 -19.89 1.26
C ARG A 442 24.02 -19.31 1.98
N GLY A 443 23.62 -19.95 3.08
CA GLY A 443 22.56 -19.46 3.99
C GLY A 443 21.10 -19.67 3.56
N VAL A 444 20.83 -20.63 2.66
CA VAL A 444 19.47 -21.09 2.36
C VAL A 444 19.33 -22.56 2.71
N ALA A 445 18.43 -22.88 3.63
CA ALA A 445 17.99 -24.23 3.94
C ALA A 445 16.83 -24.65 3.03
N VAL A 446 16.82 -25.93 2.65
CA VAL A 446 15.78 -26.53 1.82
C VAL A 446 15.06 -27.60 2.61
N ASN A 447 13.77 -27.41 2.83
CA ASN A 447 12.95 -28.40 3.51
C ASN A 447 11.97 -29.01 2.50
N ARG A 448 12.02 -30.32 2.32
CA ARG A 448 11.02 -31.05 1.54
C ARG A 448 9.92 -31.51 2.50
N VAL A 449 8.77 -30.89 2.42
CA VAL A 449 7.60 -31.24 3.22
C VAL A 449 6.82 -32.27 2.43
N THR A 450 7.06 -33.54 2.73
CA THR A 450 6.21 -34.63 2.24
C THR A 450 4.89 -34.52 2.98
N GLN A 451 3.77 -34.31 2.26
CA GLN A 451 2.45 -34.48 2.87
C GLN A 451 2.40 -35.91 3.43
N SER A 452 2.32 -36.06 4.75
CA SER A 452 1.93 -37.33 5.33
C SER A 452 0.50 -37.59 4.85
N THR A 453 0.33 -38.56 3.96
CA THR A 453 -0.98 -39.14 3.68
C THR A 453 -1.58 -39.57 5.01
N THR A 454 -2.53 -38.80 5.52
CA THR A 454 -3.35 -39.28 6.62
C THR A 454 -4.17 -40.41 6.03
N GLU A 455 -3.87 -41.64 6.46
CA GLU A 455 -4.66 -42.81 6.15
C GLU A 455 -6.13 -42.51 6.45
N SER A 456 -6.98 -42.68 5.45
CA SER A 456 -8.40 -42.86 5.66
C SER A 456 -8.59 -44.05 6.60
N GLN A 457 -8.94 -43.78 7.87
CA GLN A 457 -9.50 -44.84 8.70
C GLN A 457 -10.91 -45.13 8.18
N SER A 458 -11.03 -46.36 7.66
CA SER A 458 -12.23 -47.06 7.23
C SER A 458 -13.30 -47.14 8.30
#